data_AF-A0A6P0WPS4-F1
#
_entry.id   AF-A0A6P0WPS4-F1
#
_cell.length_a   1.000
_cell.length_b   1.000
_cell.length_c   1.000
_cell.angle_alpha   90.00
_cell.angle_beta   90.00
_cell.angle_gamma   90.00
#
_symmetry.space_group_name_H-M   'P 1'
#
loop_
_entity.id
_entity.type
_entity.pdbx_description
1 polymer ?
#
loop_
_entity_poly.entity_id
_entity_poly.type
_entity_poly.pdbx_seq_one_letter_code
_entity_poly.pdbx_strand_id
1 'polypeptide(L)'
;MVNIPLASKAHQLAGQFAAEQISADKSKQVYLNTLSVYAVSRYLKRLQVKTDLSQGDSWNAGMRLFFDVADLVLPGIGKLECRWVKPGDTTCALPPDVTEDLIGYLVVQFKENLEQAQLLGFYPAVAGTNPPELIKLKELKSGEFFIDHITKLEAARIRRRQESVIRAKRINLTNANNLASGQPKVEENNLGQWLKGIAEQGWQTFEEVFSPPVLSTAYTMREDATKDSIVLNDSIVLVVTLTPITEQKVGVRVQLHSCVEKLLLPKNLQIMIIDQSGKIFKQKPMEQDGKLLEAEVFSAQKGERFTVKVVEGDNIYLEDFFLDFHS
;
A
#
# COMPACT_ATOMS: atom_id res chain seq x y z
N MET A 1 9.66 14.37 27.61
CA MET A 1 8.58 13.38 27.82
C MET A 1 7.24 14.09 27.70
N VAL A 2 6.25 13.50 27.02
CA VAL A 2 4.97 14.15 26.72
C VAL A 2 3.85 13.45 27.46
N ASN A 3 3.06 14.19 28.23
CA ASN A 3 1.91 13.64 28.95
C ASN A 3 0.63 13.77 28.12
N ILE A 4 -0.11 12.66 28.04
CA ILE A 4 -1.29 12.50 27.20
C ILE A 4 -2.46 12.13 28.13
N PRO A 5 -3.41 13.05 28.36
CA PRO A 5 -4.63 12.76 29.10
C PRO A 5 -5.48 11.73 28.37
N LEU A 6 -5.91 10.70 29.10
CA LEU A 6 -6.83 9.67 28.64
C LEU A 6 -8.25 10.11 29.00
N ALA A 7 -9.04 10.37 27.97
CA ALA A 7 -10.43 10.79 28.15
C ALA A 7 -11.30 9.59 28.54
N SER A 8 -12.45 9.83 29.18
CA SER A 8 -13.43 8.77 29.51
C SER A 8 -13.82 7.92 28.30
N LYS A 9 -13.88 8.52 27.09
CA LYS A 9 -14.12 7.79 25.84
C LYS A 9 -13.07 6.73 25.54
N ALA A 10 -11.80 6.97 25.90
CA ALA A 10 -10.72 5.99 25.74
C ALA A 10 -10.96 4.76 26.63
N HIS A 11 -11.32 5.00 27.90
CA HIS A 11 -11.62 3.93 28.85
C HIS A 11 -12.88 3.16 28.50
N GLN A 12 -13.91 3.83 27.98
CA GLN A 12 -15.13 3.18 27.50
C GLN A 12 -14.81 2.23 26.34
N LEU A 13 -14.03 2.69 25.36
CA LEU A 13 -13.65 1.86 24.22
C LEU A 13 -12.74 0.69 24.63
N ALA A 14 -11.73 0.96 25.45
CA ALA A 14 -10.86 -0.07 26.00
C ALA A 14 -11.65 -1.11 26.81
N GLY A 15 -12.64 -0.66 27.59
CA GLY A 15 -13.55 -1.52 28.34
C GLY A 15 -14.42 -2.40 27.45
N GLN A 16 -14.92 -1.87 26.34
CA GLN A 16 -15.68 -2.64 25.35
C GLN A 16 -14.83 -3.76 24.73
N PHE A 17 -13.63 -3.42 24.22
CA PHE A 17 -12.75 -4.42 23.60
C PHE A 17 -12.25 -5.46 24.60
N ALA A 18 -12.00 -5.04 25.85
CA ALA A 18 -11.59 -5.93 26.93
C ALA A 18 -12.71 -6.89 27.35
N ALA A 19 -13.98 -6.46 27.30
CA ALA A 19 -15.13 -7.30 27.65
C ALA A 19 -15.42 -8.40 26.59
N GLU A 20 -14.88 -8.26 25.38
CA GLU A 20 -14.95 -9.30 24.34
C GLU A 20 -13.98 -10.47 24.60
N GLN A 21 -13.05 -10.33 25.56
CA GLN A 21 -12.00 -11.31 25.80
C GLN A 21 -12.43 -12.40 26.79
N ILE A 22 -11.94 -13.63 26.55
CA ILE A 22 -12.32 -14.81 27.32
C ILE A 22 -11.64 -14.83 28.69
N SER A 23 -10.35 -14.48 28.76
CA SER A 23 -9.56 -14.53 29.99
C SER A 23 -9.32 -13.15 30.59
N ALA A 24 -9.19 -13.09 31.92
CA ALA A 24 -8.90 -11.85 32.63
C ALA A 24 -7.56 -11.22 32.20
N ASP A 25 -6.54 -12.04 31.95
CA ASP A 25 -5.23 -11.57 31.49
C ASP A 25 -5.31 -10.96 30.08
N LYS A 26 -6.01 -11.62 29.15
CA LYS A 26 -6.21 -11.09 27.79
C LYS A 26 -7.07 -9.84 27.81
N SER A 27 -8.11 -9.80 28.65
CA SER A 27 -8.96 -8.62 28.87
C SER A 27 -8.11 -7.42 29.32
N LYS A 28 -7.22 -7.61 30.31
CA LYS A 28 -6.29 -6.58 30.79
C LYS A 28 -5.30 -6.14 29.71
N GLN A 29 -4.73 -7.07 28.95
CA GLN A 29 -3.82 -6.77 27.84
C GLN A 29 -4.54 -5.91 26.78
N VAL A 30 -5.69 -6.35 26.28
CA VAL A 30 -6.47 -5.63 25.27
C VAL A 30 -6.89 -4.24 25.76
N TYR A 31 -7.26 -4.11 27.03
CA TYR A 31 -7.57 -2.81 27.64
C TYR A 31 -6.38 -1.84 27.53
N LEU A 32 -5.19 -2.26 27.97
CA LEU A 32 -4.00 -1.43 27.99
C LEU A 32 -3.45 -1.17 26.58
N ASN A 33 -3.51 -2.14 25.67
CA ASN A 33 -3.18 -1.96 24.26
C ASN A 33 -4.08 -0.90 23.61
N THR A 34 -5.39 -0.99 23.83
CA THR A 34 -6.35 -0.03 23.30
C THR A 34 -6.10 1.38 23.83
N LEU A 35 -5.81 1.53 25.13
CA LEU A 35 -5.41 2.81 25.70
C LEU A 35 -4.10 3.35 25.12
N SER A 36 -3.15 2.46 24.80
CA SER A 36 -1.85 2.82 24.21
C SER A 36 -2.03 3.38 22.81
N VAL A 37 -2.79 2.68 21.96
CA VAL A 37 -3.14 3.13 20.60
C VAL A 37 -3.88 4.47 20.65
N TYR A 38 -4.84 4.61 21.58
CA TYR A 38 -5.57 5.87 21.76
C TYR A 38 -4.65 7.02 22.18
N ALA A 39 -3.74 6.79 23.14
CA ALA A 39 -2.79 7.80 23.61
C ALA A 39 -1.90 8.27 22.46
N VAL A 40 -1.32 7.33 21.71
CA VAL A 40 -0.45 7.63 20.58
C VAL A 40 -1.21 8.36 19.48
N SER A 41 -2.40 7.90 19.08
CA SER A 41 -3.23 8.59 18.08
C SER A 41 -3.54 10.04 18.51
N ARG A 42 -3.83 10.27 19.80
CA ARG A 42 -4.04 11.62 20.33
C ARG A 42 -2.79 12.49 20.28
N TYR A 43 -1.62 11.91 20.59
CA TYR A 43 -0.35 12.61 20.48
C TYR A 43 -0.07 13.01 19.02
N LEU A 44 -0.20 12.07 18.09
CA LEU A 44 0.01 12.29 16.66
C LEU A 44 -0.97 13.33 16.08
N LYS A 45 -2.23 13.29 16.51
CA LYS A 45 -3.23 14.30 16.12
C LYS A 45 -2.84 15.72 16.55
N ARG A 46 -2.19 15.89 17.72
CA ARG A 46 -1.68 17.21 18.16
C ARG A 46 -0.53 17.69 17.28
N LEU A 47 0.23 16.76 16.72
CA LEU A 47 1.31 17.03 15.77
C LEU A 47 0.83 17.12 14.32
N GLN A 48 -0.49 17.08 14.09
CA GLN A 48 -1.11 17.12 12.76
C GLN A 48 -0.70 15.94 11.86
N VAL A 49 -0.24 14.83 12.45
CA VAL A 49 0.01 13.58 11.73
C VAL A 49 -1.31 12.81 11.61
N LYS A 50 -1.68 12.47 10.38
CA LYS A 50 -2.91 11.69 10.09
C LYS A 50 -2.72 10.24 10.58
N THR A 51 -3.73 9.72 11.27
CA THR A 51 -3.76 8.33 11.74
C THR A 51 -5.11 7.70 11.39
N ASP A 52 -5.12 6.40 11.11
CA ASP A 52 -6.34 5.62 10.90
C ASP A 52 -6.43 4.49 11.93
N LEU A 53 -7.43 4.59 12.80
CA LEU A 53 -7.68 3.55 13.80
C LEU A 53 -8.40 2.35 13.19
N SER A 54 -9.27 2.57 12.19
CA SER A 54 -10.16 1.56 11.64
C SER A 54 -9.44 0.50 10.80
N GLN A 55 -8.27 0.86 10.26
CA GLN A 55 -7.42 -0.01 9.45
C GLN A 55 -6.41 -0.82 10.29
N GLY A 56 -6.32 -0.56 11.60
CA GLY A 56 -5.42 -1.29 12.48
C GLY A 56 -5.99 -2.64 12.91
N ASP A 57 -5.12 -3.63 13.09
CA ASP A 57 -5.45 -4.96 13.60
C ASP A 57 -6.05 -4.86 15.02
N SER A 58 -5.63 -3.85 15.78
CA SER A 58 -6.18 -3.50 17.09
C SER A 58 -7.68 -3.18 17.05
N TRP A 59 -8.21 -2.69 15.94
CA TRP A 59 -9.64 -2.44 15.76
C TRP A 59 -10.40 -3.63 15.16
N ASN A 60 -9.70 -4.70 14.78
CA ASN A 60 -10.31 -5.94 14.32
C ASN A 60 -10.55 -6.91 15.50
N ALA A 61 -11.80 -7.32 15.72
CA ALA A 61 -12.19 -8.19 16.83
C ALA A 61 -11.50 -9.57 16.78
N GLY A 62 -11.34 -10.14 15.58
CA GLY A 62 -10.66 -11.43 15.40
C GLY A 62 -9.18 -11.32 15.74
N MET A 63 -8.50 -10.28 15.26
CA MET A 63 -7.08 -10.06 15.55
C MET A 63 -6.82 -9.83 17.04
N ARG A 64 -7.69 -9.07 17.72
CA ARG A 64 -7.61 -8.89 19.18
C ARG A 64 -7.70 -10.19 19.96
N LEU A 65 -8.53 -11.14 19.50
CA LEU A 65 -8.74 -12.41 20.18
C LEU A 65 -7.48 -13.28 20.15
N PHE A 66 -6.80 -13.33 19.00
CA PHE A 66 -5.68 -14.24 18.78
C PHE A 66 -4.30 -13.63 19.07
N PHE A 67 -4.12 -12.33 18.87
CA PHE A 67 -2.80 -11.69 18.86
C PHE A 67 -2.67 -10.54 19.86
N ASP A 68 -1.45 -10.23 20.28
CA ASP A 68 -1.14 -9.07 21.14
C ASP A 68 -0.98 -7.80 20.28
N VAL A 69 -2.08 -7.39 19.64
CA VAL A 69 -2.11 -6.24 18.73
C VAL A 69 -2.27 -4.92 19.49
N ALA A 70 -1.49 -3.92 19.08
CA ALA A 70 -1.57 -2.52 19.52
C ALA A 70 -1.06 -1.60 18.41
N ASP A 71 -1.30 -1.98 17.15
CA ASP A 71 -0.89 -1.26 15.97
C ASP A 71 -1.74 0.00 15.71
N LEU A 72 -1.11 0.99 15.08
CA LEU A 72 -1.72 2.22 14.63
C LEU A 72 -1.26 2.53 13.21
N VAL A 73 -2.20 2.64 12.28
CA VAL A 73 -1.91 2.94 10.88
C VAL A 73 -1.67 4.43 10.69
N LEU A 74 -0.56 4.78 10.04
CA LEU A 74 -0.27 6.10 9.50
C LEU A 74 -0.42 6.01 7.98
N PRO A 75 -1.55 6.46 7.40
CA PRO A 75 -1.85 6.27 5.98
C PRO A 75 -0.73 6.78 5.08
N GLY A 76 -0.26 5.92 4.19
CA GLY A 76 0.84 6.25 3.28
C GLY A 76 2.23 6.21 3.92
N ILE A 77 2.39 5.93 5.21
CA ILE A 77 3.70 5.85 5.87
C ILE A 77 3.99 4.42 6.33
N GLY A 78 3.05 3.79 7.04
CA GLY A 78 3.17 2.43 7.56
C GLY A 78 2.44 2.27 8.90
N LYS A 79 2.78 1.23 9.67
CA LYS A 79 2.18 0.92 10.97
C LYS A 79 3.13 1.21 12.13
N LEU A 80 2.62 1.73 13.23
CA LEU A 80 3.32 1.85 14.51
C LEU A 80 2.80 0.83 15.50
N GLU A 81 3.67 0.25 16.31
CA GLU A 81 3.28 -0.56 17.45
C GLU A 81 3.27 0.28 18.74
N CYS A 82 2.09 0.44 19.35
CA CYS A 82 1.88 1.26 20.54
C CYS A 82 2.00 0.41 21.80
N ARG A 83 3.20 0.34 22.36
CA ARG A 83 3.51 -0.56 23.48
C ARG A 83 3.48 0.17 24.82
N TRP A 84 3.03 -0.50 25.88
CA TRP A 84 2.97 0.07 27.21
C TRP A 84 3.94 -0.60 28.18
N VAL A 85 4.35 0.16 29.19
CA VAL A 85 5.12 -0.31 30.36
C VAL A 85 4.51 0.20 31.65
N LYS A 86 4.83 -0.46 32.76
CA LYS A 86 4.42 -0.04 34.11
C LYS A 86 5.41 0.97 34.68
N PRO A 87 5.02 1.74 35.71
CA PRO A 87 5.96 2.48 36.53
C PRO A 87 7.06 1.57 37.09
N GLY A 88 8.32 1.97 36.92
CA GLY A 88 9.50 1.23 37.39
C GLY A 88 10.09 0.22 36.39
N ASP A 89 9.39 -0.11 35.31
CA ASP A 89 9.95 -0.97 34.26
C ASP A 89 11.16 -0.30 33.60
N THR A 90 12.15 -1.11 33.20
CA THR A 90 13.35 -0.65 32.48
C THR A 90 13.44 -1.20 31.04
N THR A 91 12.53 -2.11 30.69
CA THR A 91 12.41 -2.76 29.40
C THR A 91 10.96 -2.83 28.96
N CYS A 92 10.72 -2.77 27.65
CA CYS A 92 9.42 -3.01 27.04
C CYS A 92 9.46 -4.36 26.31
N ALA A 93 8.55 -5.27 26.64
CA ALA A 93 8.42 -6.53 25.92
C ALA A 93 7.68 -6.33 24.60
N LEU A 94 8.12 -7.03 23.56
CA LEU A 94 7.48 -7.04 22.26
C LEU A 94 6.83 -8.41 22.02
N PRO A 95 5.64 -8.44 21.43
CA PRO A 95 5.03 -9.71 21.04
C PRO A 95 5.84 -10.37 19.91
N PRO A 96 5.79 -11.71 19.80
CA PRO A 96 6.47 -12.45 18.74
C PRO A 96 5.81 -12.24 17.36
N ASP A 97 4.62 -11.66 17.31
CA ASP A 97 3.84 -11.44 16.11
C ASP A 97 4.51 -10.41 15.19
N VAL A 98 4.53 -10.70 13.88
CA VAL A 98 5.09 -9.78 12.88
C VAL A 98 4.01 -8.84 12.40
N THR A 99 4.22 -7.55 12.63
CA THR A 99 3.37 -6.50 12.08
C THR A 99 3.87 -6.12 10.69
N GLU A 100 3.02 -6.28 9.68
CA GLU A 100 3.33 -5.84 8.32
C GLU A 100 3.46 -4.32 8.24
N ASP A 101 4.35 -3.84 7.37
CA ASP A 101 4.65 -2.41 7.19
C ASP A 101 5.01 -1.65 8.49
N LEU A 102 5.57 -2.37 9.47
CA LEU A 102 5.99 -1.79 10.73
C LEU A 102 7.15 -0.80 10.54
N ILE A 103 6.93 0.45 10.98
CA ILE A 103 7.94 1.51 10.94
C ILE A 103 8.64 1.70 12.30
N GLY A 104 8.04 1.18 13.37
CA GLY A 104 8.64 1.16 14.70
C GLY A 104 7.63 1.14 15.83
N TYR A 105 8.16 1.33 17.04
CA TYR A 105 7.43 1.21 18.30
C TYR A 105 7.38 2.55 19.00
N LEU A 106 6.19 2.96 19.45
CA LEU A 106 6.06 4.05 20.41
C LEU A 106 5.72 3.48 21.77
N VAL A 107 6.55 3.77 22.76
CA VAL A 107 6.40 3.25 24.11
C VAL A 107 5.77 4.29 25.01
N VAL A 108 4.69 3.93 25.68
CA VAL A 108 4.01 4.75 26.68
C VAL A 108 4.11 4.12 28.06
N GLN A 109 4.13 4.95 29.10
CA GLN A 109 3.97 4.52 30.48
C GLN A 109 2.68 5.08 31.04
N PHE A 110 1.84 4.24 31.61
CA PHE A 110 0.63 4.71 32.29
C PHE A 110 0.94 5.11 33.73
N LYS A 111 0.27 6.16 34.21
CA LYS A 111 0.15 6.40 35.66
C LYS A 111 -0.71 5.31 36.30
N GLU A 112 -0.55 5.09 37.60
CA GLU A 112 -1.28 4.04 38.35
C GLU A 112 -2.81 4.13 38.20
N ASN A 113 -3.36 5.34 38.10
CA ASN A 113 -4.79 5.58 37.94
C ASN A 113 -5.28 5.49 36.47
N LEU A 114 -4.37 5.24 35.52
CA LEU A 114 -4.63 5.18 34.08
C LEU A 114 -5.27 6.45 33.48
N GLU A 115 -5.28 7.59 34.16
CA GLU A 115 -5.86 8.84 33.61
C GLU A 115 -4.92 9.53 32.63
N GLN A 116 -3.64 9.19 32.66
CA GLN A 116 -2.61 9.77 31.80
C GLN A 116 -1.62 8.70 31.35
N ALA A 117 -1.22 8.82 30.08
CA ALA A 117 -0.09 8.10 29.52
C ALA A 117 1.06 9.09 29.30
N GLN A 118 2.29 8.70 29.61
CA GLN A 118 3.49 9.43 29.26
C GLN A 118 4.16 8.75 28.07
N LEU A 119 4.38 9.49 26.98
CA LEU A 119 5.20 9.00 25.87
C LEU A 119 6.68 9.01 26.29
N LEU A 120 7.27 7.83 26.36
CA LEU A 120 8.67 7.64 26.73
C LEU A 120 9.60 7.87 25.55
N GLY A 121 9.27 7.33 24.38
CA GLY A 121 10.03 7.53 23.15
C GLY A 121 9.71 6.51 22.07
N PHE A 122 10.57 6.51 21.05
CA PHE A 122 10.40 5.75 19.81
C PHE A 122 11.55 4.77 19.59
N TYR A 123 11.24 3.57 19.11
CA TYR A 123 12.24 2.61 18.65
C TYR A 123 11.99 2.30 17.16
N PRO A 124 12.90 2.66 16.23
CA PRO A 124 12.68 2.41 14.81
C PRO A 124 12.72 0.92 14.50
N ALA A 125 11.81 0.46 13.65
CA ALA A 125 11.95 -0.86 13.04
C ALA A 125 13.04 -0.80 11.96
N VAL A 126 13.78 -1.90 11.81
CA VAL A 126 14.81 -2.04 10.77
C VAL A 126 14.32 -3.07 9.76
N ALA A 127 14.12 -2.63 8.52
CA ALA A 127 13.63 -3.48 7.44
C ALA A 127 14.55 -4.70 7.25
N GLY A 128 13.94 -5.89 7.11
CA GLY A 128 14.67 -7.15 6.91
C GLY A 128 15.31 -7.72 8.18
N THR A 129 15.01 -7.18 9.36
CA THR A 129 15.46 -7.74 10.64
C THR A 129 14.28 -8.09 11.52
N ASN A 130 14.41 -9.17 12.29
CA ASN A 130 13.43 -9.51 13.31
C ASN A 130 13.51 -8.48 14.45
N PRO A 131 12.37 -8.03 14.99
CA PRO A 131 12.38 -7.16 16.14
C PRO A 131 12.97 -7.87 17.37
N PRO A 132 13.60 -7.12 18.30
CA PRO A 132 14.07 -7.71 19.54
C PRO A 132 12.88 -8.14 20.40
N GLU A 133 13.03 -9.19 21.21
CA GLU A 133 12.00 -9.58 22.19
C GLU A 133 11.77 -8.52 23.27
N LEU A 134 12.83 -7.77 23.61
CA LEU A 134 12.83 -6.72 24.63
C LEU A 134 13.55 -5.47 24.11
N ILE A 135 12.92 -4.30 24.28
CA ILE A 135 13.55 -2.98 24.06
C ILE A 135 13.95 -2.41 25.41
N LYS A 136 15.22 -2.02 25.60
CA LYS A 136 15.62 -1.27 26.80
C LYS A 136 15.11 0.17 26.70
N LEU A 137 14.44 0.68 27.72
CA LEU A 137 13.82 2.01 27.65
C LEU A 137 14.84 3.14 27.43
N LYS A 138 16.09 2.93 27.84
CA LYS A 138 17.21 3.86 27.57
C LYS A 138 17.62 3.97 26.09
N GLU A 139 17.20 3.01 25.26
CA GLU A 139 17.50 2.98 23.82
C GLU A 139 16.42 3.71 22.99
N LEU A 140 15.31 4.09 23.63
CA LEU A 140 14.25 4.87 23.00
C LEU A 140 14.78 6.23 22.53
N LYS A 141 14.48 6.54 21.29
CA LYS A 141 14.74 7.82 20.63
C LYS A 141 13.69 8.84 21.05
N SER A 142 14.05 10.12 20.92
CA SER A 142 13.17 11.24 21.24
C SER A 142 11.97 11.33 20.29
N GLY A 143 10.95 12.09 20.69
CA GLY A 143 9.83 12.42 19.81
C GLY A 143 10.27 13.18 18.56
N GLU A 144 11.30 14.03 18.63
CA GLU A 144 11.87 14.72 17.47
C GLU A 144 12.47 13.73 16.46
N PHE A 145 13.23 12.73 16.94
CA PHE A 145 13.75 11.68 16.07
C PHE A 145 12.63 10.90 15.37
N PHE A 146 11.53 10.64 16.08
CA PHE A 146 10.35 10.01 15.49
C PHE A 146 9.76 10.85 14.36
N ILE A 147 9.63 12.17 14.54
CA ILE A 147 9.13 13.07 13.49
C ILE A 147 10.06 13.08 12.28
N ASP A 148 11.37 13.23 12.49
CA ASP A 148 12.35 13.12 11.41
C ASP A 148 12.26 11.79 10.68
N HIS A 149 12.02 10.70 11.41
CA HIS A 149 11.89 9.36 10.86
C HIS A 149 10.67 9.23 9.95
N ILE A 150 9.47 9.62 10.41
CA ILE A 150 8.25 9.53 9.58
C ILE A 150 8.31 10.48 8.39
N THR A 151 8.90 11.68 8.53
CA THR A 151 9.10 12.61 7.41
C THR A 151 10.07 12.03 6.37
N LYS A 152 11.13 11.33 6.80
CA LYS A 152 12.03 10.63 5.88
C LYS A 152 11.33 9.49 5.16
N LEU A 153 10.49 8.71 5.85
CA LEU A 153 9.73 7.62 5.23
C LEU A 153 8.71 8.16 4.22
N GLU A 154 7.99 9.22 4.57
CA GLU A 154 7.06 9.89 3.66
C GLU A 154 7.79 10.47 2.45
N ALA A 155 8.90 11.18 2.65
CA ALA A 155 9.72 11.71 1.57
C ALA A 155 10.33 10.59 0.71
N ALA A 156 10.80 9.50 1.32
CA ALA A 156 11.32 8.33 0.59
C ALA A 156 10.20 7.61 -0.17
N ARG A 157 8.95 7.62 0.33
CA ARG A 157 7.81 7.11 -0.41
C ARG A 157 7.43 8.05 -1.56
N ILE A 158 7.42 9.36 -1.35
CA ILE A 158 7.18 10.34 -2.42
C ILE A 158 8.26 10.19 -3.49
N ARG A 159 9.53 10.08 -3.10
CA ARG A 159 10.65 9.80 -3.99
C ARG A 159 10.49 8.45 -4.66
N ARG A 160 10.19 7.37 -3.94
CA ARG A 160 9.92 6.07 -4.56
C ARG A 160 8.73 6.14 -5.51
N ARG A 161 7.67 6.88 -5.21
CA ARG A 161 6.53 7.08 -6.12
C ARG A 161 6.95 7.88 -7.35
N GLN A 162 7.74 8.95 -7.18
CA GLN A 162 8.31 9.74 -8.28
C GLN A 162 9.33 8.95 -9.10
N GLU A 163 10.14 8.11 -8.46
CA GLU A 163 11.10 7.21 -9.07
C GLU A 163 10.41 6.00 -9.68
N SER A 164 9.25 5.54 -9.19
CA SER A 164 8.40 4.54 -9.83
C SER A 164 7.74 5.13 -11.07
N VAL A 165 7.38 6.41 -11.01
CA VAL A 165 6.89 7.23 -12.14
C VAL A 165 8.01 7.49 -13.16
N ILE A 166 9.26 7.71 -12.73
CA ILE A 166 10.44 7.88 -13.62
C ILE A 166 10.98 6.53 -14.12
N ARG A 167 10.81 5.46 -13.34
CA ARG A 167 11.08 4.05 -13.66
C ARG A 167 9.82 3.41 -14.22
N ALA A 168 9.09 4.15 -15.07
CA ALA A 168 8.15 3.59 -16.01
C ALA A 168 8.88 2.44 -16.73
N LYS A 169 8.49 1.24 -16.32
CA LYS A 169 9.04 -0.03 -16.73
C LYS A 169 8.98 -0.06 -18.25
N ARG A 170 10.14 -0.05 -18.89
CA ARG A 170 10.30 -0.27 -20.33
C ARG A 170 9.57 -1.60 -20.64
N ILE A 171 8.77 -1.66 -21.70
CA ILE A 171 8.11 -2.90 -22.18
C ILE A 171 8.69 -3.14 -23.58
N ASN A 172 9.57 -4.12 -23.76
CA ASN A 172 9.91 -4.56 -25.13
C ASN A 172 9.03 -5.74 -25.48
N LEU A 173 8.28 -5.57 -26.55
CA LEU A 173 7.81 -6.65 -27.40
C LEU A 173 8.89 -6.81 -28.46
N THR A 174 9.38 -8.02 -28.68
CA THR A 174 10.33 -8.30 -29.76
C THR A 174 9.72 -9.45 -30.59
N ASN A 175 9.97 -9.49 -31.89
CA ASN A 175 9.59 -10.62 -32.73
C ASN A 175 10.82 -11.52 -32.90
N ALA A 176 10.62 -12.83 -32.93
CA ALA A 176 11.68 -13.78 -33.19
C ALA A 176 12.15 -13.60 -34.65
N ASN A 177 13.39 -13.12 -34.86
CA ASN A 177 14.32 -13.55 -35.92
C ASN A 177 15.70 -12.85 -35.85
N ASN A 178 16.71 -13.64 -35.50
CA ASN A 178 18.15 -13.67 -35.88
C ASN A 178 19.05 -12.42 -36.09
N LEU A 179 20.16 -12.45 -35.30
CA LEU A 179 21.61 -12.35 -35.59
C LEU A 179 22.32 -11.03 -36.02
N ALA A 180 23.22 -10.62 -35.09
CA ALA A 180 24.62 -10.15 -35.27
C ALA A 180 24.91 -8.65 -35.52
N SER A 181 25.45 -7.94 -34.51
CA SER A 181 26.91 -7.72 -34.26
C SER A 181 27.21 -6.36 -33.59
N GLY A 182 28.16 -6.36 -32.63
CA GLY A 182 28.99 -5.18 -32.27
C GLY A 182 28.63 -4.38 -31.00
N GLN A 183 29.52 -4.44 -29.99
CA GLN A 183 29.52 -3.80 -28.66
C GLN A 183 29.86 -2.28 -28.68
N PRO A 184 29.66 -1.46 -27.60
CA PRO A 184 29.77 -1.77 -26.16
C PRO A 184 28.55 -1.45 -25.28
N LYS A 185 28.47 -2.17 -24.16
CA LYS A 185 27.28 -2.41 -23.34
C LYS A 185 27.32 -1.56 -22.07
N VAL A 186 26.53 -0.49 -22.04
CA VAL A 186 26.01 0.09 -20.80
C VAL A 186 25.11 -0.98 -20.16
N GLU A 187 25.20 -1.21 -18.85
CA GLU A 187 24.29 -2.13 -18.14
C GLU A 187 22.88 -1.53 -18.07
N GLU A 188 22.22 -1.58 -19.22
CA GLU A 188 20.82 -1.28 -19.46
C GLU A 188 20.04 -2.60 -19.37
N ASN A 189 19.13 -2.69 -18.40
CA ASN A 189 18.22 -3.84 -18.26
C ASN A 189 17.22 -3.81 -19.42
N ASN A 190 17.61 -4.52 -20.47
CA ASN A 190 17.02 -4.49 -21.81
C ASN A 190 15.98 -5.62 -21.94
N LEU A 191 14.72 -5.30 -22.22
CA LEU A 191 13.68 -6.32 -22.44
C LEU A 191 13.83 -7.08 -23.77
N GLY A 192 14.94 -6.93 -24.49
CA GLY A 192 15.32 -7.87 -25.56
C GLY A 192 15.59 -9.30 -25.07
N GLN A 193 15.73 -9.51 -23.75
CA GLN A 193 15.91 -10.85 -23.17
C GLN A 193 14.60 -11.59 -22.89
N TRP A 194 13.46 -10.90 -22.84
CA TRP A 194 12.15 -11.50 -22.54
C TRP A 194 11.66 -12.42 -23.68
N LEU A 195 12.10 -12.17 -24.92
CA LEU A 195 11.78 -13.02 -26.07
C LEU A 195 12.44 -14.39 -26.10
N LYS A 196 13.27 -14.69 -25.10
CA LYS A 196 13.96 -15.97 -24.98
C LYS A 196 13.44 -16.83 -23.83
N GLY A 197 12.35 -16.41 -23.16
CA GLY A 197 11.68 -17.23 -22.14
C GLY A 197 12.50 -17.46 -20.86
N ILE A 198 13.36 -16.53 -20.47
CA ILE A 198 14.12 -16.61 -19.22
C ILE A 198 13.44 -15.74 -18.17
N ALA A 199 12.80 -16.37 -17.18
CA ALA A 199 12.29 -15.70 -15.99
C ALA A 199 13.39 -15.65 -14.93
N GLU A 200 13.64 -14.47 -14.34
CA GLU A 200 14.44 -14.37 -13.11
C GLU A 200 13.54 -14.05 -11.90
N GLN A 201 14.00 -14.55 -10.75
CA GLN A 201 13.25 -14.70 -9.50
C GLN A 201 12.55 -13.42 -9.03
N GLY A 202 11.25 -13.56 -8.71
CA GLY A 202 10.44 -12.54 -8.05
C GLY A 202 9.20 -12.05 -8.82
N TRP A 203 8.89 -12.62 -9.99
CA TRP A 203 7.73 -12.24 -10.81
C TRP A 203 6.73 -13.39 -10.95
N GLN A 204 5.44 -13.08 -10.83
CA GLN A 204 4.33 -14.03 -11.03
C GLN A 204 3.62 -13.77 -12.37
N THR A 205 3.16 -14.83 -13.04
CA THR A 205 2.52 -14.75 -14.38
C THR A 205 1.02 -14.45 -14.28
N PHE A 206 0.40 -13.99 -15.38
CA PHE A 206 -1.04 -13.72 -15.51
C PHE A 206 -1.95 -14.87 -15.03
N GLU A 207 -1.47 -16.12 -15.14
CA GLU A 207 -2.18 -17.33 -14.71
C GLU A 207 -2.15 -17.54 -13.18
N GLU A 208 -1.16 -16.97 -12.47
CA GLU A 208 -1.03 -17.10 -11.01
C GLU A 208 -1.85 -16.05 -10.25
N VAL A 209 -2.10 -14.88 -10.84
CA VAL A 209 -2.95 -13.82 -10.25
C VAL A 209 -4.44 -14.19 -10.33
N PHE A 210 -4.81 -15.02 -11.30
CA PHE A 210 -6.19 -15.46 -11.52
C PHE A 210 -6.28 -16.99 -11.56
N SER A 211 -6.46 -17.63 -10.40
CA SER A 211 -7.03 -18.98 -10.36
C SER A 211 -7.87 -19.27 -9.11
N PRO A 212 -9.00 -20.00 -9.26
CA PRO A 212 -9.43 -20.72 -10.47
C PRO A 212 -10.42 -19.92 -11.37
N PRO A 213 -10.67 -20.37 -12.62
CA PRO A 213 -10.88 -19.51 -13.78
C PRO A 213 -12.35 -19.08 -13.98
N VAL A 214 -12.60 -17.76 -14.02
CA VAL A 214 -13.93 -17.21 -14.37
C VAL A 214 -13.92 -16.34 -15.64
N LEU A 215 -12.75 -16.16 -16.28
CA LEU A 215 -12.65 -15.34 -17.50
C LEU A 215 -12.61 -16.12 -18.82
N SER A 216 -12.93 -17.42 -18.80
CA SER A 216 -12.71 -18.33 -19.94
C SER A 216 -13.80 -18.39 -21.01
N THR A 217 -14.79 -17.49 -21.09
CA THR A 217 -15.88 -17.72 -22.08
C THR A 217 -16.46 -16.51 -22.82
N ALA A 218 -15.88 -15.31 -22.72
CA ALA A 218 -16.44 -14.17 -23.47
C ALA A 218 -15.42 -13.24 -24.17
N TYR A 219 -14.12 -13.50 -24.08
CA TYR A 219 -13.13 -12.65 -24.75
C TYR A 219 -12.53 -13.39 -25.94
N THR A 220 -13.14 -13.18 -27.09
CA THR A 220 -12.58 -13.51 -28.41
C THR A 220 -11.20 -12.87 -28.50
N MET A 221 -10.16 -13.69 -28.34
CA MET A 221 -8.79 -13.29 -28.58
C MET A 221 -8.67 -12.83 -30.04
N ARG A 222 -8.19 -11.60 -30.24
CA ARG A 222 -7.46 -11.29 -31.47
C ARG A 222 -6.01 -11.63 -31.16
N GLU A 223 -5.39 -12.48 -31.97
CA GLU A 223 -4.03 -13.02 -31.76
C GLU A 223 -2.96 -11.92 -31.60
N ASP A 224 -3.24 -10.68 -32.03
CA ASP A 224 -2.28 -9.57 -32.05
C ASP A 224 -2.42 -8.56 -30.89
N ALA A 225 -3.30 -8.79 -29.91
CA ALA A 225 -3.52 -7.84 -28.82
C ALA A 225 -2.63 -8.12 -27.59
N THR A 226 -1.90 -7.11 -27.12
CA THR A 226 -1.14 -7.17 -25.85
C THR A 226 -2.02 -6.68 -24.71
N LYS A 227 -2.07 -7.42 -23.60
CA LYS A 227 -2.86 -7.06 -22.40
C LYS A 227 -1.97 -7.09 -21.17
N ASP A 228 -2.06 -6.06 -20.35
CA ASP A 228 -1.36 -5.97 -19.05
C ASP A 228 -2.31 -5.49 -17.95
N SER A 229 -1.96 -5.75 -16.70
CA SER A 229 -2.77 -5.41 -15.54
C SER A 229 -1.95 -4.90 -14.35
N ILE A 230 -2.45 -3.87 -13.68
CA ILE A 230 -1.84 -3.23 -12.52
C ILE A 230 -2.85 -3.27 -11.37
N VAL A 231 -2.50 -3.93 -10.26
CA VAL A 231 -3.30 -3.89 -9.04
C VAL A 231 -3.11 -2.52 -8.38
N LEU A 232 -4.19 -1.72 -8.32
CA LEU A 232 -4.16 -0.38 -7.76
C LEU A 232 -4.27 -0.38 -6.23
N ASN A 233 -5.06 -1.31 -5.72
CA ASN A 233 -5.29 -1.58 -4.29
C ASN A 233 -5.86 -3.00 -4.12
N ASP A 234 -6.27 -3.36 -2.90
CA ASP A 234 -6.78 -4.68 -2.55
C ASP A 234 -8.12 -5.07 -3.22
N SER A 235 -8.77 -4.15 -3.93
CA SER A 235 -10.08 -4.35 -4.57
C SER A 235 -10.12 -4.03 -6.07
N ILE A 236 -9.17 -3.26 -6.62
CA ILE A 236 -9.22 -2.71 -7.98
C ILE A 236 -7.97 -3.09 -8.76
N VAL A 237 -8.17 -3.62 -9.96
CA VAL A 237 -7.13 -3.84 -10.96
C VAL A 237 -7.40 -2.98 -12.20
N LEU A 238 -6.39 -2.22 -12.62
CA LEU A 238 -6.34 -1.55 -13.91
C LEU A 238 -5.87 -2.55 -14.96
N VAL A 239 -6.49 -2.53 -16.13
CA VAL A 239 -6.17 -3.40 -17.26
C VAL A 239 -6.02 -2.54 -18.50
N VAL A 240 -4.89 -2.66 -19.18
CA VAL A 240 -4.60 -1.96 -20.43
C VAL A 240 -4.41 -2.98 -21.54
N THR A 241 -5.19 -2.83 -22.60
CA THR A 241 -5.06 -3.64 -23.81
C THR A 241 -4.63 -2.76 -24.96
N LEU A 242 -3.51 -3.13 -25.59
CA LEU A 242 -2.99 -2.53 -26.81
C LEU A 242 -3.33 -3.42 -28.00
N THR A 243 -3.86 -2.83 -29.05
CA THR A 243 -4.17 -3.54 -30.30
C THR A 243 -3.49 -2.82 -31.45
N PRO A 244 -2.54 -3.43 -32.16
CA PRO A 244 -1.93 -2.83 -33.34
C PRO A 244 -2.99 -2.38 -34.35
N ILE A 245 -2.85 -1.15 -34.86
CA ILE A 245 -3.64 -0.62 -35.99
C ILE A 245 -2.73 -0.49 -37.21
N THR A 246 -1.53 0.06 -37.01
CA THR A 246 -0.45 0.18 -37.99
C THR A 246 0.90 0.05 -37.27
N GLU A 247 2.02 0.01 -37.99
CA GLU A 247 3.38 0.02 -37.40
C GLU A 247 3.65 1.21 -36.46
N GLN A 248 2.94 2.32 -36.64
CA GLN A 248 3.15 3.56 -35.85
C GLN A 248 1.98 3.87 -34.92
N LYS A 249 0.95 3.03 -34.87
CA LYS A 249 -0.31 3.38 -34.18
C LYS A 249 -0.97 2.16 -33.58
N VAL A 250 -1.39 2.29 -32.31
CA VAL A 250 -2.13 1.27 -31.57
C VAL A 250 -3.46 1.82 -31.10
N GLY A 251 -4.45 0.94 -30.99
CA GLY A 251 -5.64 1.15 -30.20
C GLY A 251 -5.33 0.83 -28.74
N VAL A 252 -5.79 1.69 -27.84
CA VAL A 252 -5.61 1.58 -26.40
C VAL A 252 -6.97 1.45 -25.75
N ARG A 253 -7.19 0.34 -25.05
CA ARG A 253 -8.36 0.09 -24.22
C ARG A 253 -7.91 0.08 -22.76
N VAL A 254 -8.61 0.83 -21.92
CA VAL A 254 -8.29 0.96 -20.50
C VAL A 254 -9.51 0.62 -19.67
N GLN A 255 -9.38 -0.35 -18.77
CA GLN A 255 -10.46 -0.96 -18.01
C GLN A 255 -10.09 -1.07 -16.53
N LEU A 256 -11.04 -0.85 -15.63
CA LEU A 256 -10.93 -1.25 -14.24
C LEU A 256 -11.80 -2.48 -14.00
N HIS A 257 -11.25 -3.46 -13.29
CA HIS A 257 -12.00 -4.62 -12.79
C HIS A 257 -11.82 -4.75 -11.28
N SER A 258 -12.73 -5.44 -10.63
CA SER A 258 -12.49 -5.92 -9.26
C SER A 258 -11.46 -7.05 -9.28
N CYS A 259 -10.50 -7.05 -8.37
CA CYS A 259 -9.63 -8.20 -8.13
C CYS A 259 -10.26 -9.25 -7.20
N VAL A 260 -11.43 -8.95 -6.63
CA VAL A 260 -12.22 -9.86 -5.78
C VAL A 260 -13.48 -10.30 -6.53
N GLU A 261 -13.63 -11.61 -6.73
CA GLU A 261 -14.61 -12.26 -7.63
C GLU A 261 -16.08 -11.81 -7.43
N LYS A 262 -16.46 -11.40 -6.21
CA LYS A 262 -17.84 -11.00 -5.86
C LYS A 262 -18.00 -9.53 -5.51
N LEU A 263 -16.91 -8.75 -5.52
CA LEU A 263 -16.96 -7.33 -5.20
C LEU A 263 -17.28 -6.53 -6.46
N LEU A 264 -18.24 -5.60 -6.35
CA LEU A 264 -18.50 -4.62 -7.39
C LEU A 264 -17.59 -3.41 -7.18
N LEU A 265 -17.12 -2.85 -8.29
CA LEU A 265 -16.48 -1.54 -8.29
C LEU A 265 -17.51 -0.50 -7.81
N PRO A 266 -17.16 0.35 -6.84
CA PRO A 266 -18.11 1.29 -6.26
C PRO A 266 -18.35 2.53 -7.14
N LYS A 267 -19.55 3.13 -7.02
CA LYS A 267 -19.97 4.33 -7.78
C LYS A 267 -19.13 5.61 -7.58
N ASN A 268 -18.20 5.63 -6.63
CA ASN A 268 -17.28 6.75 -6.40
C ASN A 268 -15.98 6.65 -7.21
N LEU A 269 -15.93 5.76 -8.20
CA LEU A 269 -14.81 5.63 -9.12
C LEU A 269 -14.93 6.54 -10.33
N GLN A 270 -13.80 7.06 -10.79
CA GLN A 270 -13.69 7.76 -12.07
C GLN A 270 -12.35 7.43 -12.73
N ILE A 271 -12.38 7.13 -14.03
CA ILE A 271 -11.20 6.98 -14.86
C ILE A 271 -11.03 8.19 -15.76
N MET A 272 -9.80 8.67 -15.94
CA MET A 272 -9.44 9.77 -16.82
C MET A 272 -8.16 9.42 -17.57
N ILE A 273 -8.08 9.83 -18.84
CA ILE A 273 -6.88 9.72 -19.67
C ILE A 273 -6.38 11.12 -19.97
N ILE A 274 -5.12 11.35 -19.63
CA ILE A 274 -4.44 12.63 -19.71
C ILE A 274 -3.35 12.51 -20.77
N ASP A 275 -3.24 13.48 -21.68
CA ASP A 275 -2.15 13.51 -22.65
C ASP A 275 -0.87 14.09 -22.04
N GLN A 276 0.22 14.05 -22.81
CA GLN A 276 1.53 14.57 -22.42
C GLN A 276 1.57 16.07 -22.07
N SER A 277 0.55 16.85 -22.45
CA SER A 277 0.44 18.26 -22.08
C SER A 277 -0.25 18.47 -20.72
N GLY A 278 -0.73 17.39 -20.10
CA GLY A 278 -1.53 17.43 -18.88
C GLY A 278 -3.02 17.63 -19.14
N LYS A 279 -3.48 17.59 -20.40
CA LYS A 279 -4.89 17.77 -20.75
C LYS A 279 -5.62 16.43 -20.65
N ILE A 280 -6.72 16.42 -19.90
CA ILE A 280 -7.65 15.29 -19.87
C ILE A 280 -8.39 15.25 -21.22
N PHE A 281 -8.22 14.17 -21.98
CA PHE A 281 -8.87 14.00 -23.28
C PHE A 281 -9.90 12.88 -23.31
N LYS A 282 -9.89 11.96 -22.33
CA LYS A 282 -10.99 11.00 -22.07
C LYS A 282 -11.27 10.94 -20.57
N GLN A 283 -12.53 10.78 -20.20
CA GLN A 283 -12.92 10.52 -18.81
C GLN A 283 -14.25 9.78 -18.73
N LYS A 284 -14.42 8.96 -17.70
CA LYS A 284 -15.69 8.30 -17.42
C LYS A 284 -15.84 8.05 -15.91
N PRO A 285 -16.86 8.62 -15.25
CA PRO A 285 -17.22 8.24 -13.89
C PRO A 285 -17.99 6.92 -13.88
N MET A 286 -17.99 6.25 -12.73
CA MET A 286 -18.85 5.13 -12.44
C MET A 286 -20.25 5.65 -12.07
N GLU A 287 -21.28 5.29 -12.83
CA GLU A 287 -22.64 5.80 -12.58
C GLU A 287 -23.35 5.08 -11.42
N GLN A 288 -23.02 3.80 -11.24
CA GLN A 288 -23.52 2.93 -10.19
C GLN A 288 -22.51 1.81 -9.95
N ASP A 289 -22.68 1.06 -8.86
CA ASP A 289 -21.83 -0.10 -8.58
C ASP A 289 -21.91 -1.12 -9.73
N GLY A 290 -20.77 -1.67 -10.13
CA GLY A 290 -20.68 -2.44 -11.37
C GLY A 290 -19.42 -3.29 -11.48
N LYS A 291 -19.37 -4.16 -12.49
CA LYS A 291 -18.26 -5.12 -12.63
C LYS A 291 -17.04 -4.56 -13.36
N LEU A 292 -17.22 -3.47 -14.11
CA LEU A 292 -16.24 -2.93 -15.04
C LEU A 292 -16.45 -1.42 -15.19
N LEU A 293 -15.35 -0.67 -15.19
CA LEU A 293 -15.30 0.70 -15.68
C LEU A 293 -14.32 0.79 -16.84
N GLU A 294 -14.82 1.05 -18.05
CA GLU A 294 -14.00 1.17 -19.26
C GLU A 294 -14.02 2.63 -19.77
N ALA A 295 -12.83 3.23 -19.93
CA ALA A 295 -12.69 4.50 -20.61
C ALA A 295 -12.97 4.34 -22.11
N GLU A 296 -13.43 5.40 -22.77
CA GLU A 296 -13.62 5.35 -24.22
C GLU A 296 -12.28 5.00 -24.91
N VAL A 297 -12.30 3.94 -25.73
CA VAL A 297 -11.13 3.47 -26.48
C VAL A 297 -10.58 4.61 -27.32
N PHE A 298 -9.26 4.76 -27.28
CA PHE A 298 -8.56 5.77 -28.08
C PHE A 298 -7.43 5.11 -28.87
N SER A 299 -6.82 5.88 -29.74
CA SER A 299 -5.62 5.44 -30.44
C SER A 299 -4.47 6.36 -30.11
N ALA A 300 -3.27 5.80 -30.05
CA ALA A 300 -2.08 6.58 -29.78
C ALA A 300 -0.92 6.10 -30.68
N GLN A 301 -0.05 7.04 -31.00
CA GLN A 301 1.08 6.86 -31.90
C GLN A 301 2.34 6.47 -31.13
N LYS A 302 3.29 5.89 -31.85
CA LYS A 302 4.65 5.70 -31.34
C LYS A 302 5.25 7.02 -30.87
N GLY A 303 5.88 7.01 -29.72
CA GLY A 303 6.49 8.16 -29.07
C GLY A 303 5.51 9.00 -28.24
N GLU A 304 4.20 8.68 -28.25
CA GLU A 304 3.24 9.41 -27.42
C GLU A 304 3.23 8.92 -25.98
N ARG A 305 2.90 9.85 -25.07
CA ARG A 305 2.64 9.57 -23.65
C ARG A 305 1.19 9.86 -23.30
N PHE A 306 0.63 9.00 -22.46
CA PHE A 306 -0.63 9.27 -21.79
C PHE A 306 -0.58 8.78 -20.34
N THR A 307 -1.34 9.43 -19.47
CA THR A 307 -1.52 9.04 -18.07
C THR A 307 -2.94 8.56 -17.87
N VAL A 308 -3.11 7.40 -17.25
CA VAL A 308 -4.38 6.95 -16.70
C VAL A 308 -4.47 7.44 -15.25
N LYS A 309 -5.44 8.30 -14.97
CA LYS A 309 -5.79 8.72 -13.62
C LYS A 309 -7.05 8.01 -13.17
N VAL A 310 -6.99 7.35 -12.02
CA VAL A 310 -8.16 6.74 -11.37
C VAL A 310 -8.40 7.46 -10.05
N VAL A 311 -9.63 7.91 -9.85
CA VAL A 311 -10.08 8.57 -8.61
C VAL A 311 -11.09 7.66 -7.93
N GLU A 312 -10.87 7.36 -6.65
CA GLU A 312 -11.79 6.59 -5.80
C GLU A 312 -12.06 7.39 -4.52
N GLY A 313 -13.14 8.18 -4.48
CA GLY A 313 -13.36 9.14 -3.40
C GLY A 313 -12.19 10.14 -3.29
N ASP A 314 -11.45 10.09 -2.18
CA ASP A 314 -10.25 10.92 -1.95
C ASP A 314 -8.94 10.28 -2.45
N ASN A 315 -8.98 9.01 -2.85
CA ASN A 315 -7.80 8.30 -3.34
C ASN A 315 -7.57 8.60 -4.82
N ILE A 316 -6.31 8.83 -5.19
CA ILE A 316 -5.90 9.10 -6.57
C ILE A 316 -4.74 8.18 -6.96
N TYR A 317 -4.98 7.38 -7.98
CA TYR A 317 -4.02 6.52 -8.66
C TYR A 317 -3.65 7.15 -10.01
N LEU A 318 -2.37 7.10 -10.38
CA LEU A 318 -1.84 7.67 -11.61
C LEU A 318 -0.87 6.67 -12.22
N GLU A 319 -1.13 6.26 -13.45
CA GLU A 319 -0.31 5.30 -14.19
C GLU A 319 0.10 5.94 -15.53
N ASP A 320 1.39 6.08 -15.76
CA ASP A 320 1.96 6.71 -16.95
C ASP A 320 2.36 5.66 -17.99
N PHE A 321 1.97 5.88 -19.24
CA PHE A 321 2.23 5.00 -20.37
C PHE A 321 2.99 5.75 -21.46
N PHE A 322 4.08 5.15 -21.94
CA PHE A 322 4.85 5.60 -23.10
C PHE A 322 4.83 4.51 -24.17
N LEU A 323 4.43 4.89 -25.38
CA LEU A 323 4.33 3.95 -26.49
C LEU A 323 5.63 3.94 -27.29
N ASP A 324 6.45 2.90 -27.15
CA ASP A 324 7.62 2.70 -28.00
C ASP A 324 7.52 1.34 -28.70
N PHE A 325 7.76 1.33 -30.02
CA PHE A 325 7.74 0.13 -30.86
C PHE A 325 9.12 -0.01 -31.53
N HIS A 326 10.02 -0.87 -31.06
CA HIS A 326 11.25 -1.12 -31.82
C HIS A 326 10.94 -1.97 -33.07
N SER A 327 11.44 -1.52 -34.23
CA SER A 327 11.48 -2.26 -35.50
C SER A 327 12.54 -3.34 -35.45
#